data_AF-A0A533WIP2-F1
#
_entry.id   AF-A0A533WIP2-F1
#
_cell.length_a   1.000
_cell.length_b   1.000
_cell.length_c   1.000
_cell.angle_alpha   90.00
_cell.angle_beta   90.00
_cell.angle_gamma   90.00
#
_symmetry.space_group_name_H-M   'P 1'
#
loop_
_entity.id
_entity.type
_entity.pdbx_description
1 polymer ?
#
loop_
_entity_poly.entity_id
_entity_poly.type
_entity_poly.pdbx_seq_one_letter_code
_entity_poly.pdbx_strand_id
1 'polypeptide(L)'
;MKLDSSLRLKILEKVGIYSNRFGIEEPKVLLTTREVLNMPKEITQGRRTSAYKYLGVSYLQHNLVFINMRKISDEKTLENTIVHELIHMRFQYLSHGKRFNKLVRHGLAGKTFSPYKKRKK
;
A
#
# COMPACT_ATOMS: atom_id res chain seq x y z
N MET A 1 16.01 -4.93 -4.81
CA MET A 1 16.48 -3.54 -5.03
C MET A 1 17.09 -3.02 -3.74
N LYS A 2 18.17 -2.23 -3.78
CA LYS A 2 18.76 -1.63 -2.57
C LYS A 2 18.01 -0.33 -2.26
N LEU A 3 17.50 -0.18 -1.03
CA LEU A 3 16.81 1.04 -0.61
C LEU A 3 17.85 2.13 -0.32
N ASP A 4 17.81 3.19 -1.13
CA ASP A 4 18.54 4.45 -0.92
C ASP A 4 17.55 5.63 -0.88
N SER A 5 18.06 6.85 -0.65
CA SER A 5 17.24 8.06 -0.57
C SER A 5 16.51 8.38 -1.88
N SER A 6 17.11 8.08 -3.03
CA SER A 6 16.52 8.32 -4.35
C SER A 6 15.35 7.38 -4.60
N LEU A 7 15.53 6.09 -4.35
CA LEU A 7 14.49 5.08 -4.48
C LEU A 7 13.36 5.32 -3.46
N ARG A 8 13.69 5.73 -2.23
CA ARG A 8 12.70 6.11 -1.23
C ARG A 8 11.79 7.23 -1.76
N LEU A 9 12.36 8.30 -2.31
CA LEU A 9 11.59 9.41 -2.87
C LEU A 9 10.68 8.92 -4.00
N LYS A 10 11.21 8.14 -4.95
CA LYS A 10 10.42 7.58 -6.05
C LYS A 10 9.24 6.74 -5.58
N ILE A 11 9.42 5.94 -4.51
CA ILE A 11 8.34 5.14 -3.93
C ILE A 11 7.25 6.04 -3.35
N LEU A 12 7.63 7.08 -2.60
CA LEU A 12 6.68 8.03 -2.02
C LEU A 12 5.92 8.80 -3.11
N GLU A 13 6.59 9.25 -4.16
CA GLU A 13 5.95 9.89 -5.32
C GLU A 13 4.92 8.95 -5.98
N LYS A 14 5.28 7.68 -6.20
CA LYS A 14 4.34 6.68 -6.73
C LYS A 14 3.14 6.48 -5.81
N VAL A 15 3.36 6.39 -4.50
CA VAL A 15 2.29 6.27 -3.52
C VAL A 15 1.36 7.48 -3.57
N GLY A 16 1.89 8.70 -3.63
CA GLY A 16 1.10 9.92 -3.78
C GLY A 16 0.28 9.94 -5.08
N ILE A 17 0.89 9.60 -6.21
CA ILE A 17 0.21 9.51 -7.51
C ILE A 17 -0.95 8.52 -7.45
N TYR A 18 -0.72 7.30 -6.97
CA TYR A 18 -1.77 6.29 -6.89
C TYR A 18 -2.83 6.62 -5.84
N SER A 19 -2.46 7.22 -4.71
CA SER A 19 -3.41 7.67 -3.68
C SER A 19 -4.38 8.70 -4.26
N ASN A 20 -3.86 9.69 -4.99
CA ASN A 20 -4.68 10.66 -5.71
C ASN A 20 -5.59 9.98 -6.75
N ARG A 21 -5.05 9.08 -7.57
CA ARG A 21 -5.84 8.32 -8.57
C ARG A 21 -6.94 7.49 -7.92
N PHE A 22 -6.71 6.92 -6.75
CA PHE A 22 -7.70 6.10 -6.04
C PHE A 22 -8.64 6.93 -5.16
N GLY A 23 -8.43 8.25 -5.09
CA GLY A 23 -9.22 9.18 -4.29
C GLY A 23 -9.17 8.81 -2.80
N ILE A 24 -8.02 8.39 -2.31
CA ILE A 24 -7.74 8.11 -0.90
C ILE A 24 -6.75 9.15 -0.35
N GLU A 25 -6.76 9.33 0.96
CA GLU A 25 -5.70 10.06 1.65
C GLU A 25 -4.38 9.29 1.49
N GLU A 26 -3.27 10.02 1.32
CA GLU A 26 -1.96 9.41 1.19
C GLU A 26 -1.58 8.70 2.51
N PRO A 27 -1.31 7.38 2.49
CA PRO A 27 -0.97 6.67 3.71
C PRO A 27 0.47 6.92 4.12
N LYS A 28 0.75 6.79 5.42
CA LYS A 28 2.13 6.70 5.91
C LYS A 28 2.78 5.43 5.37
N VAL A 29 3.95 5.56 4.76
CA VAL A 29 4.67 4.44 4.13
C VAL A 29 5.85 4.00 5.00
N LEU A 30 5.90 2.69 5.29
CA LEU A 30 7.06 2.02 5.87
C LEU A 30 7.69 1.13 4.79
N LEU A 31 9.02 1.16 4.67
CA LEU A 31 9.76 0.45 3.61
C LEU A 31 10.62 -0.70 4.15
N THR A 32 10.80 -0.75 5.47
CA THR A 32 11.61 -1.77 6.13
C THR A 32 10.88 -2.40 7.31
N THR A 33 11.21 -3.66 7.62
CA THR A 33 10.70 -4.32 8.84
C THR A 33 11.13 -3.59 10.10
N ARG A 34 12.30 -2.92 10.09
CA ARG A 34 12.75 -2.08 11.20
C ARG A 34 11.80 -0.90 11.45
N GLU A 35 11.34 -0.23 10.39
CA GLU A 35 10.35 0.85 10.53
C GLU A 35 9.01 0.32 11.07
N VAL A 36 8.57 -0.87 10.67
CA VAL A 36 7.39 -1.54 11.26
C VAL A 36 7.60 -1.78 12.75
N LEU A 37 8.76 -2.28 13.16
CA LEU A 37 9.11 -2.51 14.56
C LEU A 37 9.32 -1.22 15.36
N ASN A 38 9.58 -0.09 14.72
CA ASN A 38 9.70 1.19 15.41
C ASN A 38 8.34 1.87 15.64
N MET A 39 7.29 1.46 14.93
CA MET A 39 5.93 1.96 15.20
C MET A 39 5.41 1.44 16.55
N PRO A 40 4.50 2.19 17.21
CA PRO A 40 3.71 1.68 18.33
C PRO A 40 3.11 0.30 18.06
N LYS A 41 3.07 -0.56 19.09
CA LYS A 41 2.65 -1.95 18.95
C LYS A 41 1.19 -2.04 18.52
N GLU A 42 0.38 -1.12 19.02
CA GLU A 42 -1.05 -0.97 18.79
C GLU A 42 -1.32 -0.71 17.30
N ILE A 43 -0.51 0.16 16.67
CA ILE A 43 -0.65 0.52 15.25
C ILE A 43 -0.34 -0.64 14.32
N THR A 44 0.61 -1.48 14.71
CA THR A 44 1.09 -2.59 13.86
C THR A 44 0.54 -3.95 14.31
N GLN A 45 -0.47 -3.96 15.19
CA GLN A 45 -1.01 -5.16 15.79
C GLN A 45 -1.51 -6.16 14.73
N GLY A 46 -1.40 -7.45 15.05
CA GLY A 46 -1.83 -8.56 14.18
C GLY A 46 -0.83 -8.92 13.06
N ARG A 47 -0.02 -7.97 12.58
CA ARG A 47 0.97 -8.25 11.50
C ARG A 47 2.42 -7.88 11.84
N ARG A 48 2.69 -7.11 12.89
CA ARG A 48 4.03 -6.66 13.32
C ARG A 48 5.13 -7.73 13.23
N THR A 49 4.94 -8.87 13.89
CA THR A 49 5.94 -9.95 13.97
C THR A 49 5.98 -10.83 12.72
N SER A 50 4.97 -10.74 11.86
CA SER A 50 4.85 -11.53 10.63
C SER A 50 5.07 -10.72 9.34
N ALA A 51 5.26 -9.40 9.45
CA ALA A 51 5.37 -8.49 8.31
C ALA A 51 6.45 -8.91 7.32
N TYR A 52 7.56 -9.47 7.82
CA TYR A 52 8.67 -10.00 7.01
C TYR A 52 8.25 -11.10 6.02
N LYS A 53 7.10 -11.77 6.22
CA LYS A 53 6.60 -12.81 5.33
C LYS A 53 6.00 -12.23 4.05
N TYR A 54 5.52 -10.99 4.08
CA TYR A 54 4.74 -10.38 3.00
C TYR A 54 5.56 -9.42 2.12
N LEU A 55 5.10 -9.20 0.90
CA LEU A 55 5.59 -8.14 0.01
C LEU A 55 5.09 -6.77 0.45
N GLY A 56 3.84 -6.70 0.95
CA GLY A 56 3.26 -5.52 1.53
C GLY A 56 2.21 -5.86 2.60
N VAL A 57 1.86 -4.88 3.42
CA VAL A 57 0.79 -4.97 4.42
C VAL A 57 0.09 -3.62 4.54
N SER A 58 -1.23 -3.62 4.46
CA SER A 58 -2.08 -2.45 4.73
C SER A 58 -2.63 -2.50 6.17
N TYR A 59 -2.28 -1.50 6.98
CA TYR A 59 -2.81 -1.29 8.33
C TYR A 59 -3.97 -0.29 8.26
N LEU A 60 -5.12 -0.79 7.82
CA LEU A 60 -6.29 0.00 7.40
C LEU A 60 -6.77 1.02 8.43
N GLN A 61 -6.71 0.68 9.71
CA GLN A 61 -7.18 1.53 10.81
C GLN A 61 -6.28 2.76 11.06
N HIS A 62 -5.05 2.76 10.55
CA HIS A 62 -4.03 3.78 10.87
C HIS A 62 -3.51 4.53 9.64
N ASN A 63 -4.22 4.44 8.51
CA ASN A 63 -3.80 5.02 7.23
C ASN A 63 -2.32 4.76 6.93
N LEU A 64 -1.89 3.49 7.05
CA LEU A 64 -0.49 3.11 7.02
C LEU A 64 -0.28 1.87 6.16
N VAL A 65 0.74 1.90 5.31
CA VAL A 65 1.14 0.79 4.46
C VAL A 65 2.61 0.44 4.68
N PHE A 66 2.89 -0.85 4.69
CA PHE A 66 4.25 -1.38 4.68
C PHE A 66 4.53 -1.99 3.30
N ILE A 67 5.67 -1.65 2.71
CA ILE A 67 6.18 -2.21 1.46
C ILE A 67 7.56 -2.81 1.77
N ASN A 68 7.69 -4.12 1.64
CA ASN A 68 8.89 -4.84 2.06
C ASN A 68 9.99 -4.78 1.00
N MET A 69 10.80 -3.72 1.03
CA MET A 69 11.87 -3.52 0.04
C MET A 69 12.94 -4.62 0.04
N ARG A 70 13.06 -5.40 1.13
CA ARG A 70 13.96 -6.56 1.19
C ARG A 70 13.51 -7.70 0.28
N LYS A 71 12.20 -7.83 0.01
CA LYS A 71 11.63 -8.91 -0.82
C LYS A 71 11.36 -8.49 -2.27
N ILE A 72 11.43 -7.19 -2.57
CA ILE A 72 11.13 -6.64 -3.89
C ILE A 72 12.43 -6.55 -4.70
N SER A 73 12.48 -7.33 -5.79
CA SER A 73 13.63 -7.42 -6.69
C SER A 73 13.59 -6.41 -7.82
N ASP A 74 12.41 -5.98 -8.25
CA ASP A 74 12.18 -5.26 -9.51
C ASP A 74 11.02 -4.24 -9.40
N GLU A 75 11.03 -3.29 -10.34
CA GLU A 75 10.07 -2.17 -10.39
C GLU A 75 8.63 -2.64 -10.64
N LYS A 76 8.43 -3.71 -11.42
CA LYS A 76 7.10 -4.23 -11.72
C LYS A 76 6.44 -4.82 -10.47
N THR A 77 7.20 -5.59 -9.70
CA THR A 77 6.76 -6.12 -8.40
C THR A 77 6.52 -4.99 -7.41
N LEU A 78 7.37 -3.97 -7.40
CA LEU A 78 7.20 -2.79 -6.55
C LEU A 78 5.86 -2.08 -6.83
N GLU A 79 5.62 -1.73 -8.09
CA GLU A 79 4.43 -1.00 -8.51
C GLU A 79 3.16 -1.81 -8.28
N ASN A 80 3.18 -3.12 -8.59
CA ASN A 80 2.07 -4.00 -8.29
C ASN A 80 1.78 -4.09 -6.78
N THR A 81 2.82 -4.12 -5.94
CA THR A 81 2.67 -4.14 -4.48
C THR A 81 2.06 -2.83 -3.97
N ILE A 82 2.55 -1.67 -4.45
CA ILE A 82 1.97 -0.36 -4.12
C ILE A 82 0.48 -0.32 -4.47
N VAL A 83 0.14 -0.66 -5.72
CA VAL A 83 -1.26 -0.63 -6.16
C VAL A 83 -2.12 -1.61 -5.35
N HIS A 84 -1.60 -2.81 -5.05
CA HIS A 84 -2.30 -3.81 -4.25
C HIS A 84 -2.69 -3.27 -2.87
N GLU A 85 -1.73 -2.72 -2.13
CA GLU A 85 -1.96 -2.20 -0.78
C GLU A 85 -2.88 -0.97 -0.80
N LEU A 86 -2.70 -0.06 -1.76
CA LEU A 86 -3.57 1.13 -1.87
C LEU A 86 -5.01 0.79 -2.30
N ILE A 87 -5.23 -0.30 -3.04
CA ILE A 87 -6.58 -0.80 -3.32
C ILE A 87 -7.24 -1.34 -2.05
N HIS A 88 -6.50 -1.97 -1.13
CA HIS A 88 -7.03 -2.33 0.21
C HIS A 88 -7.39 -1.09 1.02
N MET A 89 -6.57 -0.03 0.96
CA MET A 89 -6.90 1.25 1.62
C MET A 89 -8.22 1.82 1.11
N ARG A 90 -8.47 1.72 -0.21
CA ARG A 90 -9.72 2.21 -0.82
C ARG A 90 -10.92 1.30 -0.58
N PHE A 91 -10.72 -0.02 -0.62
CA PHE A 91 -11.78 -1.02 -0.58
C PHE A 91 -11.54 -2.01 0.58
N GLN A 92 -11.60 -1.50 1.81
CA GLN A 92 -11.24 -2.20 3.05
C GLN A 92 -11.93 -3.57 3.25
N TYR A 93 -13.13 -3.74 2.72
CA TYR A 93 -13.92 -4.98 2.87
C TYR A 93 -13.73 -5.98 1.73
N LEU A 94 -12.92 -5.65 0.72
CA LEU A 94 -12.79 -6.46 -0.49
C LEU A 94 -11.69 -7.51 -0.33
N SER A 95 -12.08 -8.77 -0.27
CA SER A 95 -11.15 -9.90 -0.23
C SER A 95 -10.44 -10.13 -1.57
N HIS A 96 -9.30 -10.83 -1.49
CA HIS A 96 -8.51 -11.27 -2.64
C HIS A 96 -9.30 -12.24 -3.53
N GLY A 97 -9.94 -11.70 -4.57
CA GLY A 97 -10.68 -12.49 -5.55
C GLY A 97 -10.69 -11.82 -6.92
N LYS A 98 -11.49 -12.36 -7.86
CA LYS A 98 -11.56 -11.86 -9.25
C LYS A 98 -11.83 -10.35 -9.33
N ARG A 99 -12.70 -9.83 -8.47
CA ARG A 99 -13.04 -8.40 -8.40
C ARG A 99 -11.85 -7.55 -7.93
N PHE A 100 -11.16 -7.98 -6.87
CA PHE A 100 -9.97 -7.31 -6.37
C PHE A 100 -8.86 -7.29 -7.44
N ASN A 101 -8.58 -8.44 -8.05
CA ASN A 101 -7.58 -8.55 -9.12
C ASN A 101 -7.91 -7.67 -10.33
N LYS A 102 -9.20 -7.51 -10.65
CA LYS A 102 -9.65 -6.59 -11.70
C LYS A 102 -9.35 -5.13 -11.32
N LEU A 103 -9.57 -4.73 -10.07
CA LEU A 103 -9.25 -3.38 -9.60
C LEU A 103 -7.75 -3.10 -9.61
N VAL A 104 -6.92 -4.04 -9.16
CA VAL A 104 -5.45 -3.92 -9.23
C VAL A 104 -5.00 -3.70 -10.68
N ARG A 105 -5.47 -4.53 -11.62
CA ARG A 105 -5.17 -4.37 -13.05
C ARG A 105 -5.61 -3.01 -13.60
N HIS A 106 -6.79 -2.54 -13.21
CA HIS A 106 -7.26 -1.22 -13.62
C HIS A 106 -6.42 -0.09 -13.03
N GLY A 107 -5.99 -0.21 -11.77
CA GLY A 107 -5.10 0.76 -11.13
C GLY A 107 -3.75 0.84 -11.85
N LEU A 108 -3.16 -0.31 -12.18
CA LEU A 108 -1.93 -0.40 -12.99
C LEU A 108 -2.11 0.22 -14.38
N ALA A 109 -3.27 0.02 -15.01
CA ALA A 109 -3.62 0.63 -16.30
C ALA A 109 -3.93 2.15 -16.21
N GLY A 110 -3.77 2.78 -15.04
CA GLY A 110 -3.96 4.23 -14.87
C GLY A 110 -5.38 4.68 -14.61
N LYS A 111 -6.31 3.75 -14.28
CA LYS A 111 -7.69 4.12 -13.96
C LYS A 111 -7.77 4.98 -12.71
N THR A 112 -8.59 6.02 -12.77
CA THR A 112 -8.92 6.89 -11.64
C THR A 112 -10.28 6.55 -11.04
N PHE A 113 -10.43 6.86 -9.76
CA PHE A 113 -11.67 6.74 -9.01
C PHE A 113 -12.03 8.10 -8.43
N SER A 114 -13.29 8.49 -8.51
CA SER A 114 -13.75 9.69 -7.81
C SER A 114 -13.53 9.53 -6.29
N PRO A 115 -13.22 10.62 -5.56
CA PRO A 115 -13.10 10.59 -4.11
C PRO A 115 -14.29 9.89 -3.45
N TYR A 116 -14.04 9.14 -2.37
CA TYR A 116 -15.08 8.36 -1.72
C TYR A 116 -16.11 9.33 -1.12
N LYS A 117 -17.31 9.37 -1.69
CA LYS A 117 -18.45 10.05 -1.09
C LYS A 117 -19.19 9.03 -0.24
N LYS A 118 -19.07 9.15 1.09
CA LYS A 118 -19.91 8.38 2.02
C LYS A 118 -21.36 8.69 1.65
N ARG A 119 -22.14 7.67 1.26
CA ARG A 119 -23.56 7.86 0.97
C ARG A 119 -24.19 8.45 2.24
N LYS A 120 -24.82 9.62 2.12
CA LYS A 120 -25.70 10.13 3.18
C LYS A 120 -26.78 9.07 3.37
N LYS A 121 -26.90 8.56 4.60
CA LYS A 121 -28.02 7.72 5.00
C LYS A 121 -29.24 8.60 5.16
#